data_AF-E9G8I9-F1
#
_entry.id   AF-E9G8I9-F1
#
_cell.length_a   1.000
_cell.length_b   1.000
_cell.length_c   1.000
_cell.angle_alpha   90.00
_cell.angle_beta   90.00
_cell.angle_gamma   90.00
#
_symmetry.space_group_name_H-M   'P 1'
#
loop_
_entity.id
_entity.type
_entity.pdbx_description
1 polymer ?
#
loop_
_entity_poly.entity_id
_entity_poly.type
_entity_poly.pdbx_seq_one_letter_code
_entity_poly.pdbx_strand_id
1 'polypeptide(L)'
;VGLRVVRGPNWEWDTQDGGEGFVGTVVKNIEISRRVKVRWDSGQDFIYRIGAEDAYDLRVLDNSTVGVKHPGVECRGCGQKDISGLRWQCLDCPTLFDLCTLCFTNVKHDQRHVYFRRYHHPSSDPIVVHLDSEKPKIRLKGIFPGALVRRGADWNYDDEDGGSSSFGKVVPAPTGREMTPGNVWVQWPDEMDKSYPYRVGFSGKMDLKMAKAGIDGRYQPDTLPVL
;
A
#
# COMPACT_ATOMS: atom_id res chain seq x y z
N VAL A 1 11.96 6.14 -2.98
CA VAL A 1 10.88 7.10 -2.66
C VAL A 1 9.62 6.64 -3.39
N GLY A 2 8.48 6.56 -2.69
CA GLY A 2 7.19 6.13 -3.22
C GLY A 2 6.60 4.89 -2.53
N LEU A 3 7.45 4.04 -1.92
CA LEU A 3 7.04 2.79 -1.25
C LEU A 3 5.90 3.04 -0.25
N ARG A 4 4.89 2.19 -0.30
CA ARG A 4 3.82 2.16 0.70
C ARG A 4 4.25 1.26 1.86
N VAL A 5 4.14 1.77 3.07
CA VAL A 5 4.71 1.15 4.27
C VAL A 5 3.72 1.11 5.43
N VAL A 6 3.97 0.18 6.35
CA VAL A 6 3.34 0.08 7.68
C VAL A 6 4.45 0.00 8.73
N ARG A 7 4.10 0.16 10.01
CA ARG A 7 5.06 -0.04 11.11
C ARG A 7 5.73 -1.43 11.04
N GLY A 8 7.00 -1.47 11.43
CA GLY A 8 7.87 -2.64 11.38
C GLY A 8 8.18 -3.24 12.75
N PRO A 9 9.07 -4.24 12.80
CA PRO A 9 9.35 -5.03 14.00
C PRO A 9 9.99 -4.23 15.14
N ASN A 10 10.76 -3.19 14.83
CA ASN A 10 11.44 -2.38 15.85
C ASN A 10 10.72 -1.06 16.17
N TRP A 11 9.43 -0.96 15.82
CA TRP A 11 8.64 0.25 16.06
C TRP A 11 8.57 0.63 17.54
N GLU A 12 9.02 1.84 17.86
CA GLU A 12 9.00 2.42 19.23
C GLU A 12 8.30 3.80 19.28
N TRP A 13 7.59 4.17 18.21
CA TRP A 13 7.08 5.52 17.99
C TRP A 13 5.58 5.66 18.29
N ASP A 14 5.11 4.95 19.32
CA ASP A 14 3.71 4.94 19.79
C ASP A 14 2.69 4.83 18.63
N THR A 15 1.84 5.84 18.47
CA THR A 15 0.80 5.92 17.44
C THR A 15 1.08 7.04 16.43
N GLN A 16 2.35 7.38 16.15
CA GLN A 16 2.68 8.39 15.14
C GLN A 16 2.15 8.05 13.74
N ASP A 17 1.98 6.77 13.44
CA ASP A 17 1.34 6.24 12.22
C ASP A 17 -0.20 6.23 12.30
N GLY A 18 -0.81 6.56 13.44
CA GLY A 18 -2.24 6.40 13.72
C GLY A 18 -2.62 5.06 14.35
N GLY A 19 -1.65 4.19 14.63
CA GLY A 19 -1.84 2.85 15.19
C GLY A 19 -1.50 1.74 14.19
N GLU A 20 -1.37 0.51 14.69
CA GLU A 20 -0.95 -0.61 13.85
C GLU A 20 -1.90 -0.86 12.67
N GLY A 21 -1.30 -1.07 11.50
CA GLY A 21 -2.01 -1.28 10.23
C GLY A 21 -2.32 0.00 9.44
N PHE A 22 -2.06 1.19 10.00
CA PHE A 22 -2.13 2.41 9.21
C PHE A 22 -0.97 2.52 8.22
N VAL A 23 -1.26 3.04 7.03
CA VAL A 23 -0.32 3.07 5.90
C VAL A 23 0.27 4.46 5.70
N GLY A 24 1.52 4.50 5.25
CA GLY A 24 2.22 5.71 4.82
C GLY A 24 2.99 5.53 3.52
N THR A 25 3.54 6.63 3.02
CA THR A 25 4.41 6.69 1.84
C THR A 25 5.81 7.12 2.23
N VAL A 26 6.84 6.43 1.75
CA VAL A 26 8.23 6.93 1.84
C VAL A 26 8.41 8.12 0.90
N VAL A 27 8.57 9.32 1.44
CA VAL A 27 8.68 10.57 0.65
C VAL A 27 10.11 11.07 0.46
N LYS A 28 11.06 10.63 1.30
CA LYS A 28 12.48 10.99 1.17
C LYS A 28 13.40 9.91 1.72
N ASN A 29 14.49 9.62 1.02
CA ASN A 29 15.59 8.80 1.53
C ASN A 29 16.62 9.69 2.26
N ILE A 30 17.15 9.22 3.39
CA ILE A 30 18.18 9.87 4.19
C ILE A 30 19.32 8.86 4.39
N GLU A 31 19.97 8.52 3.27
CA GLU A 31 20.87 7.36 3.16
C GLU A 31 22.01 7.38 4.17
N ILE A 32 22.65 8.54 4.37
CA ILE A 32 23.79 8.71 5.29
C ILE A 32 23.46 8.25 6.70
N SER A 33 22.21 8.44 7.14
CA SER A 33 21.76 8.05 8.48
C SER A 33 20.92 6.78 8.51
N ARG A 34 20.86 5.99 7.43
CA ARG A 34 20.03 4.78 7.31
C ARG A 34 18.60 5.01 7.80
N ARG A 35 18.01 6.13 7.37
CA ARG A 35 16.67 6.57 7.75
C ARG A 35 15.88 7.01 6.53
N VAL A 36 14.56 7.01 6.65
CA VAL A 36 13.65 7.52 5.62
C VAL A 36 12.61 8.45 6.25
N LYS A 37 12.18 9.45 5.48
CA LYS A 37 11.01 10.24 5.82
C LYS A 37 9.77 9.56 5.26
N VAL A 38 8.79 9.32 6.10
CA VAL A 38 7.47 8.80 5.74
C VAL A 38 6.42 9.90 5.94
N ARG A 39 5.53 10.02 4.98
CA ARG A 39 4.27 10.76 5.10
C ARG A 39 3.15 9.75 5.31
N TRP A 40 2.59 9.71 6.50
CA TRP A 40 1.44 8.85 6.79
C TRP A 40 0.21 9.33 6.04
N ASP A 41 -0.74 8.43 5.79
CA ASP A 41 -1.99 8.77 5.11
C ASP A 41 -2.79 9.84 5.86
N SER A 42 -2.65 9.93 7.19
CA SER A 42 -3.19 11.01 8.03
C SER A 42 -2.50 12.38 7.81
N GLY A 43 -1.45 12.42 6.99
CA GLY A 43 -0.75 13.62 6.53
C GLY A 43 0.38 14.11 7.41
N GLN A 44 0.73 13.39 8.49
CA GLN A 44 1.90 13.70 9.31
C GLN A 44 3.16 13.11 8.71
N ASP A 45 4.26 13.82 8.91
CA ASP A 45 5.57 13.49 8.39
C ASP A 45 6.51 13.16 9.55
N PHE A 46 7.15 12.00 9.50
CA PHE A 46 8.14 11.57 10.50
C PHE A 46 9.31 10.84 9.84
N ILE A 47 10.39 10.63 10.60
CA ILE A 47 11.62 9.98 10.13
C ILE A 47 11.82 8.69 10.92
N TYR A 48 12.07 7.60 10.20
CA TYR A 48 12.14 6.24 10.74
C TYR A 48 13.43 5.52 10.34
N ARG A 49 13.85 4.56 11.16
CA ARG A 49 15.06 3.76 10.96
C ARG A 49 14.78 2.66 9.94
N ILE A 50 15.70 2.51 8.98
CA ILE A 50 15.75 1.42 7.99
C ILE A 50 17.11 0.71 8.09
N GLY A 51 17.51 0.44 9.35
CA GLY A 51 18.78 -0.16 9.74
C GLY A 51 19.68 0.75 10.59
N ALA A 52 19.33 2.01 10.84
CA ALA A 52 20.02 2.79 11.85
C ALA A 52 19.88 2.10 13.22
N GLU A 53 20.97 2.02 13.99
CA GLU A 53 21.00 1.31 15.29
C GLU A 53 20.51 -0.16 15.19
N ASP A 54 20.74 -0.80 14.04
CA ASP A 54 20.28 -2.16 13.71
C ASP A 54 18.75 -2.37 13.88
N ALA A 55 17.98 -1.28 13.77
CA ALA A 55 16.54 -1.28 13.90
C ALA A 55 15.83 -0.95 12.58
N TYR A 56 14.73 -1.68 12.34
CA TYR A 56 13.86 -1.56 11.18
C TYR A 56 12.45 -1.21 11.65
N ASP A 57 12.11 0.07 11.56
CA ASP A 57 10.84 0.61 12.05
C ASP A 57 9.70 0.43 11.05
N LEU A 58 9.97 -0.07 9.84
CA LEU A 58 9.00 -0.11 8.75
C LEU A 58 9.00 -1.46 8.04
N ARG A 59 7.85 -1.81 7.46
CA ARG A 59 7.68 -2.90 6.50
C ARG A 59 7.08 -2.38 5.20
N VAL A 60 7.49 -2.98 4.08
CA VAL A 60 6.99 -2.63 2.75
C VAL A 60 5.66 -3.33 2.50
N LEU A 61 4.59 -2.55 2.39
CA LEU A 61 3.27 -3.05 1.99
C LEU A 61 3.21 -3.21 0.47
N ASP A 62 3.64 -2.20 -0.27
CA ASP A 62 3.59 -2.18 -1.73
C ASP A 62 4.75 -1.37 -2.32
N ASN A 63 5.38 -1.92 -3.35
CA ASN A 63 6.45 -1.32 -4.14
C ASN A 63 6.05 -1.06 -5.61
N SER A 64 4.78 -1.19 -5.96
CA SER A 64 4.27 -0.86 -7.29
C SER A 64 4.49 0.62 -7.65
N THR A 65 4.40 1.50 -6.66
CA THR A 65 4.56 2.96 -6.77
C THR A 65 5.97 3.42 -7.14
N VAL A 66 6.96 2.53 -7.03
CA VAL A 66 8.35 2.77 -7.48
C VAL A 66 8.66 2.05 -8.80
N GLY A 67 7.62 1.54 -9.48
CA GLY A 67 7.73 0.97 -10.83
C GLY A 67 7.99 -0.53 -10.87
N VAL A 68 7.97 -1.24 -9.73
CA VAL A 68 8.12 -2.70 -9.73
C VAL A 68 6.91 -3.35 -10.39
N LYS A 69 7.17 -4.21 -11.38
CA LYS A 69 6.17 -4.96 -12.13
C LYS A 69 6.72 -6.34 -12.49
N HIS A 70 5.86 -7.35 -12.60
CA HIS A 70 6.18 -8.71 -13.04
C HIS A 70 5.53 -8.99 -14.41
N PRO A 71 6.22 -8.72 -15.54
CA PRO A 71 5.67 -8.90 -16.88
C PRO A 71 5.26 -10.35 -17.17
N GLY A 72 4.13 -10.54 -17.85
CA GLY A 72 3.58 -11.84 -18.22
C GLY A 72 2.94 -12.63 -17.07
N VAL A 73 2.92 -12.07 -15.85
CA VAL A 73 2.31 -12.72 -14.68
C VAL A 73 0.94 -12.12 -14.42
N GLU A 74 -0.10 -12.96 -14.38
CA GLU A 74 -1.47 -12.56 -14.08
C GLU A 74 -1.86 -12.91 -12.64
N CYS A 75 -2.43 -11.95 -11.92
CA CYS A 75 -3.05 -12.19 -10.63
C CYS A 75 -4.33 -13.01 -10.80
N ARG A 76 -4.35 -14.24 -10.27
CA ARG A 76 -5.52 -15.13 -10.33
C ARG A 76 -6.71 -14.67 -9.50
N GLY A 77 -6.49 -13.77 -8.54
CA GLY A 77 -7.55 -13.23 -7.67
C GLY A 77 -8.35 -12.08 -8.29
N CYS A 78 -7.74 -11.23 -9.13
CA CYS A 78 -8.38 -10.05 -9.72
C CYS A 78 -8.22 -9.91 -11.24
N GLY A 79 -7.46 -10.80 -11.89
CA GLY A 79 -7.20 -10.75 -13.33
C GLY A 79 -6.21 -9.66 -13.76
N GLN A 80 -5.55 -8.97 -12.81
CA GLN A 80 -4.52 -8.00 -13.14
C GLN A 80 -3.40 -8.68 -13.93
N LYS A 81 -3.20 -8.25 -15.18
CA LYS A 81 -2.04 -8.62 -15.99
C LYS A 81 -0.83 -7.83 -15.54
N ASP A 82 0.33 -8.45 -15.66
CA ASP A 82 1.61 -7.93 -15.23
C ASP A 82 1.56 -7.40 -13.79
N ILE A 83 1.51 -8.30 -12.81
CA ILE A 83 1.39 -7.94 -11.39
C ILE A 83 2.34 -6.79 -11.03
N SER A 84 1.77 -5.66 -10.62
CA SER A 84 2.50 -4.50 -10.12
C SER A 84 2.75 -4.66 -8.63
N GLY A 85 3.94 -4.33 -8.19
CA GLY A 85 4.36 -4.46 -6.80
C GLY A 85 4.82 -5.88 -6.44
N LEU A 86 4.62 -6.27 -5.17
CA LEU A 86 5.00 -7.60 -4.68
C LEU A 86 4.11 -8.67 -5.33
N ARG A 87 4.75 -9.76 -5.77
CA ARG A 87 4.08 -10.96 -6.28
C ARG A 87 4.11 -12.08 -5.25
N TRP A 88 2.98 -12.75 -5.09
CA TRP A 88 2.79 -13.85 -4.14
C TRP A 88 2.37 -15.11 -4.89
N GLN A 89 3.31 -16.04 -5.06
CA GLN A 89 3.05 -17.32 -5.72
C GLN A 89 2.71 -18.36 -4.65
N CYS A 90 1.52 -18.97 -4.71
CA CYS A 90 1.16 -20.07 -3.84
C CYS A 90 1.99 -21.33 -4.17
N LEU A 91 2.52 -21.98 -3.15
CA LEU A 91 3.28 -23.24 -3.27
C LEU A 91 2.42 -24.49 -3.05
N ASP A 92 1.23 -24.32 -2.46
CA ASP A 92 0.32 -25.42 -2.16
C ASP A 92 -0.61 -25.75 -3.34
N CYS A 93 -0.70 -24.86 -4.34
CA CYS A 93 -1.50 -25.12 -5.54
C CYS A 93 -0.80 -26.11 -6.47
N PRO A 94 -1.54 -27.06 -7.08
CA PRO A 94 -1.00 -27.95 -8.11
C PRO A 94 -0.68 -27.21 -9.42
N THR A 95 -1.27 -26.03 -9.62
CA THR A 95 -1.05 -25.16 -10.77
C THR A 95 -0.41 -23.84 -10.32
N LEU A 96 0.22 -23.13 -11.27
CA LEU A 96 0.76 -21.81 -11.01
C LEU A 96 -0.36 -20.84 -10.60
N PHE A 97 -0.31 -20.40 -9.35
CA PHE A 97 -1.29 -19.51 -8.76
C PHE A 97 -0.62 -18.30 -8.13
N ASP A 98 -0.67 -17.19 -8.84
CA ASP A 98 -0.06 -15.92 -8.45
C ASP A 98 -1.12 -14.91 -7.99
N LEU A 99 -0.77 -14.14 -6.96
CA LEU A 99 -1.58 -13.08 -6.41
C LEU A 99 -0.77 -11.77 -6.35
N CYS A 100 -1.44 -10.64 -6.60
CA CYS A 100 -0.94 -9.34 -6.19
C CYS A 100 -1.14 -9.14 -4.68
N THR A 101 -0.45 -8.15 -4.08
CA THR A 101 -0.57 -7.86 -2.64
C THR A 101 -2.00 -7.68 -2.17
N LEU A 102 -2.84 -6.93 -2.90
CA LEU A 102 -4.23 -6.71 -2.51
C LEU A 102 -5.04 -8.01 -2.46
N CYS A 103 -4.83 -8.94 -3.40
CA CYS A 103 -5.53 -10.22 -3.39
C CYS A 103 -5.01 -11.15 -2.30
N PHE A 104 -3.70 -11.12 -2.02
CA PHE A 104 -3.11 -11.85 -0.91
C PHE A 104 -3.67 -11.37 0.44
N THR A 105 -3.70 -10.04 0.69
CA THR A 105 -4.20 -9.48 1.95
C THR A 105 -5.73 -9.53 2.08
N ASN A 106 -6.48 -9.53 0.97
CA ASN A 106 -7.92 -9.76 0.98
C ASN A 106 -8.32 -11.24 0.94
N VAL A 107 -7.35 -12.16 1.06
CA VAL A 107 -7.60 -13.60 1.16
C VAL A 107 -8.45 -14.11 -0.01
N LYS A 108 -8.10 -13.70 -1.24
CA LYS A 108 -8.78 -14.10 -2.48
C LYS A 108 -8.35 -15.51 -2.96
N HIS A 109 -7.99 -16.38 -2.04
CA HIS A 109 -7.46 -17.73 -2.27
C HIS A 109 -7.82 -18.66 -1.12
N ASP A 110 -7.66 -19.98 -1.31
CA ASP A 110 -7.94 -20.99 -0.29
C ASP A 110 -7.11 -20.72 0.99
N GLN A 111 -7.78 -20.57 2.13
CA GLN A 111 -7.16 -20.23 3.41
C GLN A 111 -6.34 -21.38 4.01
N ARG A 112 -6.49 -22.60 3.49
CA ARG A 112 -5.67 -23.75 3.86
C ARG A 112 -4.30 -23.74 3.19
N HIS A 113 -4.15 -22.93 2.13
CA HIS A 113 -2.87 -22.76 1.45
C HIS A 113 -2.10 -21.67 2.18
N VAL A 114 -1.03 -22.08 2.85
CA VAL A 114 -0.26 -21.23 3.76
C VAL A 114 1.14 -20.95 3.27
N TYR A 115 1.70 -21.71 2.32
CA TYR A 115 3.05 -21.51 1.81
C TYR A 115 3.05 -20.68 0.52
N PHE A 116 3.85 -19.62 0.51
CA PHE A 116 3.98 -18.73 -0.65
C PHE A 116 5.44 -18.37 -0.91
N ARG A 117 5.79 -18.19 -2.19
CA ARG A 117 6.97 -17.44 -2.61
C ARG A 117 6.61 -15.97 -2.80
N ARG A 118 7.25 -15.10 -2.04
CA ARG A 118 7.17 -13.64 -2.20
C ARG A 118 8.32 -13.15 -3.07
N TYR A 119 7.99 -12.53 -4.19
CA TYR A 119 8.95 -11.89 -5.08
C TYR A 119 8.90 -10.37 -4.88
N HIS A 120 10.07 -9.75 -4.66
CA HIS A 120 10.18 -8.30 -4.51
C HIS A 120 10.41 -7.61 -5.84
N HIS A 121 11.11 -8.27 -6.75
CA HIS A 121 11.42 -7.83 -8.10
C HIS A 121 11.46 -9.05 -9.03
N PRO A 122 11.19 -8.93 -10.34
CA PRO A 122 11.27 -10.07 -11.27
C PRO A 122 12.63 -10.76 -11.31
N SER A 123 13.70 -10.02 -11.04
CA SER A 123 15.08 -10.53 -11.05
C SER A 123 15.60 -10.98 -9.68
N SER A 124 14.81 -10.83 -8.61
CA SER A 124 15.22 -11.24 -7.27
C SER A 124 14.79 -12.68 -7.00
N ASP A 125 15.62 -13.43 -6.27
CA ASP A 125 15.21 -14.71 -5.73
C ASP A 125 14.00 -14.56 -4.80
N PRO A 126 13.00 -15.46 -4.88
CA PRO A 126 11.84 -15.40 -4.01
C PRO A 126 12.19 -15.81 -2.58
N ILE A 127 11.49 -15.19 -1.64
CA ILE A 127 11.52 -15.60 -0.23
C ILE A 127 10.30 -16.46 0.06
N VAL A 128 10.50 -17.65 0.62
CA VAL A 128 9.39 -18.46 1.11
C VAL A 128 8.84 -17.85 2.39
N VAL A 129 7.55 -17.58 2.40
CA VAL A 129 6.79 -17.09 3.55
C VAL A 129 5.67 -18.07 3.85
N HIS A 130 5.28 -18.17 5.12
CA HIS A 130 4.14 -18.98 5.54
C HIS A 130 3.13 -18.11 6.30
N LEU A 131 1.85 -18.38 6.09
CA LEU A 131 0.76 -17.82 6.90
C LEU A 131 0.56 -18.71 8.13
N ASP A 132 0.69 -18.13 9.32
CA ASP A 132 0.54 -18.84 10.58
C ASP A 132 -0.87 -18.60 11.14
N SER A 133 -1.70 -19.65 11.29
CA SER A 133 -3.07 -19.51 11.78
C SER A 133 -3.16 -18.92 13.18
N GLU A 134 -2.13 -19.11 13.99
CA GLU A 134 -2.08 -18.63 15.38
C GLU A 134 -1.66 -17.16 15.47
N LYS A 135 -1.04 -16.61 14.42
CA LYS A 135 -0.63 -15.20 14.41
C LYS A 135 -1.78 -14.27 14.05
N PRO A 136 -1.93 -13.13 14.77
CA PRO A 136 -2.99 -12.18 14.50
C PRO A 136 -2.83 -11.56 13.11
N LYS A 137 -3.98 -11.35 12.44
CA LYS A 137 -4.05 -10.62 11.19
C LYS A 137 -4.44 -9.17 11.46
N ILE A 138 -3.59 -8.25 11.06
CA ILE A 138 -3.78 -6.80 11.23
C ILE A 138 -4.60 -6.25 10.08
N ARG A 139 -5.61 -5.40 10.38
CA ARG A 139 -6.40 -4.71 9.36
C ARG A 139 -5.59 -3.56 8.76
N LEU A 140 -5.50 -3.52 7.44
CA LEU A 140 -4.94 -2.37 6.74
C LEU A 140 -5.92 -1.19 6.81
N LYS A 141 -5.40 -0.02 7.17
CA LYS A 141 -6.16 1.22 7.38
C LYS A 141 -5.44 2.35 6.65
N GLY A 142 -6.17 3.19 5.92
CA GLY A 142 -5.54 4.24 5.13
C GLY A 142 -6.44 4.82 4.05
N ILE A 143 -5.81 5.39 3.01
CA ILE A 143 -6.47 5.89 1.80
C ILE A 143 -6.78 4.69 0.89
N PHE A 144 -7.77 3.90 1.30
CA PHE A 144 -8.34 2.78 0.57
C PHE A 144 -9.79 3.09 0.16
N PRO A 145 -10.42 2.32 -0.74
CA PRO A 145 -11.85 2.48 -1.04
C PRO A 145 -12.70 2.58 0.23
N GLY A 146 -13.58 3.57 0.27
CA GLY A 146 -14.40 3.93 1.44
C GLY A 146 -13.77 4.94 2.41
N ALA A 147 -12.50 5.31 2.24
CA ALA A 147 -11.88 6.39 3.00
C ALA A 147 -12.52 7.75 2.68
N LEU A 148 -12.53 8.66 3.65
CA LEU A 148 -12.78 10.08 3.42
C LEU A 148 -11.45 10.82 3.39
N VAL A 149 -11.28 11.67 2.39
CA VAL A 149 -10.03 12.39 2.11
C VAL A 149 -10.28 13.88 1.91
N ARG A 150 -9.21 14.65 2.01
CA ARG A 150 -9.13 16.07 1.62
C ARG A 150 -7.88 16.27 0.77
N ARG A 151 -7.75 17.44 0.14
CA ARG A 151 -6.48 17.84 -0.50
C ARG A 151 -5.30 17.70 0.46
N GLY A 152 -4.24 17.09 -0.04
CA GLY A 152 -3.00 16.76 0.65
C GLY A 152 -1.89 17.77 0.38
N ALA A 153 -0.68 17.43 0.81
CA ALA A 153 0.46 18.33 0.77
C ALA A 153 1.05 18.54 -0.64
N ASP A 154 0.77 17.64 -1.58
CA ASP A 154 1.23 17.75 -2.97
C ASP A 154 0.11 18.13 -3.96
N TRP A 155 -1.07 18.54 -3.45
CA TRP A 155 -2.21 18.95 -4.25
C TRP A 155 -1.85 20.11 -5.20
N ASN A 156 -2.16 19.93 -6.48
CA ASN A 156 -1.93 20.93 -7.53
C ASN A 156 -3.06 20.95 -8.57
N TYR A 157 -4.30 20.74 -8.12
CA TYR A 157 -5.51 20.60 -8.94
C TYR A 157 -6.55 21.71 -8.68
N ASP A 158 -6.08 22.92 -8.40
CA ASP A 158 -6.92 24.08 -8.09
C ASP A 158 -8.03 23.75 -7.07
N ASP A 159 -9.30 23.99 -7.43
CA ASP A 159 -10.49 23.69 -6.62
C ASP A 159 -11.34 22.57 -7.24
N GLU A 160 -10.73 21.58 -7.90
CA GLU A 160 -11.42 20.36 -8.36
C GLU A 160 -12.15 19.62 -7.24
N ASP A 161 -11.73 19.79 -5.99
CA ASP A 161 -12.40 19.23 -4.82
C ASP A 161 -13.61 20.07 -4.34
N GLY A 162 -13.90 21.22 -4.94
CA GLY A 162 -14.90 22.18 -4.45
C GLY A 162 -14.38 23.08 -3.32
N GLY A 163 -13.06 23.18 -3.15
CA GLY A 163 -12.41 24.01 -2.15
C GLY A 163 -11.84 23.24 -0.96
N SER A 164 -10.88 23.84 -0.24
CA SER A 164 -10.06 23.18 0.79
C SER A 164 -10.81 22.55 1.98
N SER A 165 -12.07 22.94 2.19
CA SER A 165 -12.94 22.37 3.24
C SER A 165 -13.69 21.10 2.81
N SER A 166 -13.67 20.78 1.52
CA SER A 166 -14.42 19.66 0.95
C SER A 166 -13.83 18.31 1.34
N PHE A 167 -14.69 17.30 1.39
CA PHE A 167 -14.32 15.92 1.65
C PHE A 167 -14.67 15.05 0.45
N GLY A 168 -13.67 14.34 -0.07
CA GLY A 168 -13.86 13.35 -1.11
C GLY A 168 -13.99 11.96 -0.52
N LYS A 169 -14.67 11.07 -1.24
CA LYS A 169 -14.74 9.64 -0.92
C LYS A 169 -13.86 8.87 -1.89
N VAL A 170 -12.96 8.04 -1.36
CA VAL A 170 -12.19 7.12 -2.21
C VAL A 170 -13.11 6.02 -2.71
N VAL A 171 -13.12 5.81 -4.02
CA VAL A 171 -13.97 4.84 -4.73
C VAL A 171 -13.12 3.90 -5.59
N PRO A 172 -13.65 2.72 -5.98
CA PRO A 172 -13.00 1.89 -7.00
C PRO A 172 -12.80 2.65 -8.32
N ALA A 173 -11.81 2.22 -9.11
CA ALA A 173 -11.64 2.74 -10.46
C ALA A 173 -12.90 2.50 -11.30
N PRO A 174 -13.34 3.48 -12.12
CA PRO A 174 -14.41 3.29 -13.09
C PRO A 174 -14.08 2.17 -14.09
N THR A 175 -15.10 1.46 -14.55
CA THR A 175 -14.96 0.39 -15.54
C THR A 175 -14.23 0.89 -16.79
N GLY A 176 -13.24 0.12 -17.25
CA GLY A 176 -12.46 0.44 -18.45
C GLY A 176 -11.37 1.51 -18.26
N ARG A 177 -11.15 2.00 -17.02
CA ARG A 177 -10.01 2.86 -16.69
C ARG A 177 -8.91 2.04 -16.01
N GLU A 178 -7.68 2.22 -16.46
CA GLU A 178 -6.52 1.61 -15.80
C GLU A 178 -6.18 2.35 -14.50
N MET A 179 -5.79 1.59 -13.47
CA MET A 179 -5.23 2.15 -12.25
C MET A 179 -3.73 2.32 -12.43
N THR A 180 -3.26 3.57 -12.52
CA THR A 180 -1.82 3.84 -12.38
C THR A 180 -1.38 3.47 -10.96
N PRO A 181 -0.28 2.70 -10.78
CA PRO A 181 0.24 2.38 -9.46
C PRO A 181 0.44 3.62 -8.59
N GLY A 182 -0.13 3.59 -7.39
CA GLY A 182 -0.08 4.73 -6.47
C GLY A 182 -1.07 5.85 -6.77
N ASN A 183 -2.03 5.67 -7.67
CA ASN A 183 -3.19 6.54 -7.76
C ASN A 183 -4.40 5.92 -7.06
N VAL A 184 -5.30 6.77 -6.57
CA VAL A 184 -6.62 6.38 -6.04
C VAL A 184 -7.69 7.25 -6.68
N TRP A 185 -8.88 6.69 -6.88
CA TRP A 185 -10.00 7.44 -7.45
C TRP A 185 -10.83 8.06 -6.34
N VAL A 186 -11.13 9.35 -6.48
CA VAL A 186 -11.92 10.10 -5.50
C VAL A 186 -13.13 10.69 -6.19
N GLN A 187 -14.29 10.52 -5.55
CA GLN A 187 -15.52 11.23 -5.87
C GLN A 187 -15.69 12.39 -4.88
N TRP A 188 -15.78 13.62 -5.40
CA TRP A 188 -16.04 14.82 -4.61
C TRP A 188 -17.55 15.10 -4.51
N PRO A 189 -18.02 15.84 -3.48
CA PRO A 189 -19.45 15.98 -3.17
C PRO A 189 -20.30 16.57 -4.30
N ASP A 190 -19.78 17.57 -5.02
CA ASP A 190 -20.51 18.29 -6.06
C ASP A 190 -20.53 17.54 -7.41
N GLU A 191 -19.87 16.38 -7.47
CA GLU A 191 -19.74 15.55 -8.66
C GLU A 191 -20.45 14.20 -8.48
N MET A 192 -21.78 14.23 -8.50
CA MET A 192 -22.57 13.01 -8.63
C MET A 192 -22.17 12.32 -9.95
N ASP A 193 -21.57 11.14 -9.84
CA ASP A 193 -21.15 10.23 -10.91
C ASP A 193 -19.81 10.49 -11.61
N LYS A 194 -18.99 11.42 -11.12
CA LYS A 194 -17.59 11.53 -11.57
C LYS A 194 -16.63 11.17 -10.45
N SER A 195 -15.49 10.61 -10.85
CA SER A 195 -14.36 10.42 -9.97
C SER A 195 -13.08 10.66 -10.76
N TYR A 196 -12.07 11.14 -10.06
CA TYR A 196 -10.79 11.52 -10.64
C TYR A 196 -9.64 10.84 -9.90
N PRO A 197 -8.57 10.45 -10.60
CA PRO A 197 -7.42 9.80 -9.98
C PRO A 197 -6.45 10.84 -9.38
N TYR A 198 -6.03 10.60 -8.14
CA TYR A 198 -5.05 11.44 -7.42
C TYR A 198 -3.90 10.58 -6.87
N ARG A 199 -2.71 11.16 -6.74
CA ARG A 199 -1.51 10.43 -6.32
C ARG A 199 -1.47 10.21 -4.81
N VAL A 200 -1.19 8.97 -4.45
CA VAL A 200 -0.94 8.46 -3.11
C VAL A 200 0.27 7.51 -3.20
N GLY A 201 1.46 8.11 -3.25
CA GLY A 201 2.73 7.38 -3.31
C GLY A 201 3.42 7.38 -4.67
N PHE A 202 2.71 7.64 -5.77
CA PHE A 202 3.36 7.78 -7.09
C PHE A 202 4.38 8.92 -7.07
N SER A 203 5.65 8.61 -7.39
CA SER A 203 6.79 9.54 -7.27
C SER A 203 6.96 10.16 -5.87
N GLY A 204 6.47 9.49 -4.81
CA GLY A 204 6.47 10.00 -3.44
C GLY A 204 5.49 11.14 -3.18
N LYS A 205 4.55 11.41 -4.10
CA LYS A 205 3.56 12.48 -3.98
C LYS A 205 2.32 12.03 -3.23
N MET A 206 1.79 12.91 -2.39
CA MET A 206 0.60 12.70 -1.58
C MET A 206 -0.37 13.86 -1.81
N ASP A 207 -1.15 13.74 -2.89
CA ASP A 207 -2.15 14.72 -3.29
C ASP A 207 -3.35 14.70 -2.34
N LEU A 208 -3.48 13.65 -1.54
CA LEU A 208 -4.58 13.46 -0.60
C LEU A 208 -4.06 13.29 0.82
N LYS A 209 -4.88 13.73 1.77
CA LYS A 209 -4.75 13.42 3.19
C LYS A 209 -6.04 12.77 3.68
N MET A 210 -5.90 11.67 4.39
CA MET A 210 -7.01 10.93 5.00
C MET A 210 -7.61 11.70 6.18
N ALA A 211 -8.93 11.87 6.14
CA ALA A 211 -9.73 12.33 7.27
C ALA A 211 -10.43 11.18 8.00
N LYS A 212 -10.86 10.14 7.27
CA LYS A 212 -11.37 8.89 7.85
C LYS A 212 -10.82 7.71 7.07
N ALA A 213 -10.30 6.72 7.79
CA ALA A 213 -9.69 5.55 7.17
C ALA A 213 -10.70 4.67 6.44
N GLY A 214 -10.33 4.28 5.22
CA GLY A 214 -10.84 3.08 4.57
C GLY A 214 -10.09 1.85 5.09
N ILE A 215 -10.65 0.67 4.84
CA ILE A 215 -10.09 -0.61 5.28
C ILE A 215 -10.10 -1.57 4.11
N ASP A 216 -8.94 -2.12 3.77
CA ASP A 216 -8.79 -3.01 2.61
C ASP A 216 -7.80 -4.14 2.89
N GLY A 217 -8.34 -5.32 3.18
CA GLY A 217 -7.56 -6.50 3.51
C GLY A 217 -7.00 -6.55 4.94
N ARG A 218 -6.32 -7.66 5.20
CA ARG A 218 -5.58 -7.92 6.44
C ARG A 218 -4.25 -8.59 6.11
N TYR A 219 -3.25 -8.39 6.95
CA TYR A 219 -1.92 -8.98 6.73
C TYR A 219 -1.36 -9.53 8.03
N GLN A 220 -0.43 -10.48 7.93
CA GLN A 220 0.44 -10.86 9.02
C GLN A 220 1.75 -10.07 8.86
N PRO A 221 2.20 -9.30 9.86
CA PRO A 221 3.37 -8.43 9.69
C PRO A 221 4.60 -9.16 9.14
N ASP A 222 4.86 -10.38 9.62
CA ASP A 222 6.04 -11.16 9.22
C ASP A 222 6.03 -11.62 7.76
N THR A 223 4.88 -11.60 7.09
CA THR A 223 4.84 -11.91 5.66
C THR A 223 5.26 -10.73 4.80
N LEU A 224 5.39 -9.51 5.35
CA LEU A 224 5.88 -8.33 4.63
C LEU A 224 7.40 -8.17 4.80
N PRO A 225 8.12 -7.62 3.79
CA PRO A 225 9.53 -7.30 3.89
C PRO A 225 9.76 -6.20 4.92
N VAL A 226 10.82 -6.30 5.72
CA VAL A 226 11.36 -5.14 6.43
C VAL A 226 11.94 -4.16 5.40
N LEU A 227 11.76 -2.85 5.62
CA LEU A 227 12.32 -1.81 4.78
C LEU A 227 13.68 -1.36 5.29
#